data_AF-A0A258NQE9-F1
#
_entry.id   AF-A0A258NQE9-F1
#
_cell.length_a   1.000
_cell.length_b   1.000
_cell.length_c   1.000
_cell.angle_alpha   90.00
_cell.angle_beta   90.00
_cell.angle_gamma   90.00
#
_symmetry.space_group_name_H-M   'P 1'
#
loop_
_entity.id
_entity.type
_entity.pdbx_description
1 polymer ?
#
loop_
_entity_poly.entity_id
_entity_poly.type
_entity_poly.pdbx_seq_one_letter_code
_entity_poly.pdbx_strand_id
1 'polypeptide(L)'
;MTPGVISCEVEPTTLSYMDRGNRVRAYCDTLTIFGNNFGIADLVVDDLTPQAEESFEALRKACTVYNYTPQLRTKREIRDNLILLENLIHMRQQLILHPVLPQHTKAVKEFFEYAPRAVSPRESLQWTYRKYFPATVIDSALFALHCSGHLSINIEEVPYGPKSTFTFTCTA
;
A
#
# COMPACT_ATOMS: atom_id res chain seq x y z
N MET A 1 -1.70 2.02 -5.08
CA MET A 1 -2.71 0.96 -4.81
C MET A 1 -2.37 -0.26 -5.64
N THR A 2 -2.38 -1.45 -5.04
CA THR A 2 -2.38 -2.70 -5.81
C THR A 2 -3.63 -2.72 -6.69
N PRO A 3 -3.51 -2.96 -8.02
CA PRO A 3 -4.66 -2.94 -8.91
C PRO A 3 -5.79 -3.83 -8.37
N GLY A 4 -7.01 -3.27 -8.29
CA GLY A 4 -8.21 -4.00 -7.89
C GLY A 4 -8.56 -3.97 -6.39
N VAL A 5 -7.73 -3.40 -5.51
CA VAL A 5 -8.08 -3.18 -4.09
C VAL A 5 -9.11 -2.05 -3.96
N ILE A 6 -10.23 -2.32 -3.27
CA ILE A 6 -11.30 -1.35 -2.97
C ILE A 6 -11.15 -0.81 -1.55
N SER A 7 -10.84 -1.66 -0.59
CA SER A 7 -10.58 -1.24 0.79
C SER A 7 -9.49 -2.10 1.42
N CYS A 8 -8.77 -1.51 2.37
CA CYS A 8 -7.83 -2.22 3.22
C CYS A 8 -7.98 -1.67 4.64
N GLU A 9 -8.41 -2.53 5.55
CA GLU A 9 -8.55 -2.23 6.97
C GLU A 9 -7.37 -2.85 7.73
N VAL A 10 -6.74 -2.05 8.57
CA VAL A 10 -5.69 -2.48 9.51
C VAL A 10 -6.33 -2.56 10.88
N GLU A 11 -6.13 -3.68 11.57
CA GLU A 11 -6.84 -4.07 12.80
C GLU A 11 -8.38 -4.01 12.64
N PRO A 12 -8.94 -4.71 11.63
CA PRO A 12 -10.37 -4.74 11.41
C PRO A 12 -11.11 -5.33 12.62
N THR A 13 -12.41 -5.05 12.73
CA THR A 13 -13.27 -5.79 13.66
C THR A 13 -13.20 -7.29 13.37
N THR A 14 -13.06 -8.10 14.42
CA THR A 14 -12.92 -9.56 14.33
C THR A 14 -14.00 -10.20 13.45
N LEU A 15 -13.62 -11.13 12.59
CA LEU A 15 -14.56 -11.97 11.86
C LEU A 15 -15.27 -12.92 12.83
N SER A 16 -16.53 -13.25 12.59
CA SER A 16 -17.26 -14.19 13.46
C SER A 16 -17.96 -15.29 12.69
N TYR A 17 -17.97 -16.49 13.24
CA TYR A 17 -18.62 -17.66 12.64
C TYR A 17 -19.26 -18.54 13.72
N MET A 18 -20.08 -19.50 13.30
CA MET A 18 -20.69 -20.48 14.19
C MET A 18 -19.92 -21.80 14.12
N ASP A 19 -19.45 -22.29 15.26
CA ASP A 19 -18.82 -23.62 15.40
C ASP A 19 -19.57 -24.40 16.48
N ARG A 20 -20.16 -25.53 16.12
CA ARG A 20 -20.90 -26.42 17.05
C ARG A 20 -21.93 -25.67 17.93
N GLY A 21 -22.66 -24.73 17.34
CA GLY A 21 -23.68 -23.94 18.04
C GLY A 21 -23.16 -22.76 18.85
N ASN A 22 -21.84 -22.56 18.92
CA ASN A 22 -21.23 -21.41 19.60
C ASN A 22 -20.77 -20.36 18.60
N ARG A 23 -20.95 -19.08 18.94
CA ARG A 23 -20.36 -17.98 18.18
C ARG A 23 -18.89 -17.86 18.53
N VAL A 24 -18.02 -18.06 17.55
CA VAL A 24 -16.58 -17.91 17.67
C VAL A 24 -16.14 -16.64 16.94
N ARG A 25 -15.11 -15.98 17.46
CA ARG A 25 -14.48 -14.81 16.82
C ARG A 25 -13.07 -15.20 16.40
N ALA A 26 -12.70 -14.80 15.19
CA ALA A 26 -11.37 -14.95 14.64
C ALA A 26 -10.75 -13.56 14.44
N TYR A 27 -9.48 -13.46 14.80
CA TYR A 27 -8.70 -12.24 14.64
C TYR A 27 -7.95 -12.25 13.30
N CYS A 28 -7.80 -11.07 12.71
CA CYS A 28 -6.89 -10.80 11.61
C CYS A 28 -6.32 -9.39 11.79
N ASP A 29 -5.09 -9.20 11.31
CA ASP A 29 -4.35 -7.93 11.41
C ASP A 29 -4.69 -7.01 10.23
N THR A 30 -4.93 -7.57 9.04
CA THR A 30 -5.39 -6.78 7.89
C THR A 30 -6.50 -7.50 7.13
N LEU A 31 -7.50 -6.74 6.69
CA LEU A 31 -8.55 -7.20 5.77
C LEU A 31 -8.51 -6.34 4.51
N THR A 32 -8.13 -6.95 3.40
CA THR A 32 -8.10 -6.30 2.08
C THR A 32 -9.27 -6.80 1.24
N ILE A 33 -10.12 -5.90 0.75
CA ILE A 33 -11.25 -6.24 -0.13
C ILE A 33 -10.94 -5.75 -1.55
N PHE A 34 -11.18 -6.62 -2.52
CA PHE A 34 -10.96 -6.38 -3.94
C PHE A 34 -12.28 -6.22 -4.70
N GLY A 35 -12.19 -5.77 -5.96
CA GLY A 35 -13.29 -5.84 -6.91
C GLY A 35 -13.90 -7.23 -6.95
N ASN A 36 -15.24 -7.32 -6.91
CA ASN A 36 -16.06 -8.54 -6.84
C ASN A 36 -16.30 -9.14 -5.44
N ASN A 37 -16.14 -8.36 -4.36
CA ASN A 37 -16.34 -8.79 -2.96
C ASN A 37 -15.42 -9.95 -2.52
N PHE A 38 -14.37 -10.24 -3.30
CA PHE A 38 -13.28 -11.10 -2.88
C PHE A 38 -12.45 -10.36 -1.82
N GLY A 39 -12.00 -11.05 -0.79
CA GLY A 39 -11.18 -10.45 0.26
C GLY A 39 -10.01 -11.35 0.66
N ILE A 40 -8.96 -10.74 1.19
CA ILE A 40 -7.84 -11.41 1.85
C ILE A 40 -7.84 -10.97 3.31
N ALA A 41 -7.89 -11.93 4.22
CA ALA A 41 -7.74 -11.69 5.65
C ALA A 41 -6.39 -12.25 6.10
N ASP A 42 -5.51 -11.36 6.55
CA ASP A 42 -4.16 -11.70 6.95
C ASP A 42 -4.05 -11.80 8.47
N LEU A 43 -3.42 -12.87 8.94
CA LEU A 43 -2.91 -12.99 10.29
C LEU A 43 -1.39 -12.83 10.25
N VAL A 44 -0.86 -11.86 10.99
CA VAL A 44 0.56 -11.54 11.06
C VAL A 44 1.11 -11.94 12.43
N VAL A 45 1.99 -12.93 12.44
CA VAL A 45 2.61 -13.43 13.68
C VAL A 45 4.09 -13.09 13.75
N ASP A 46 4.65 -13.08 14.96
CA ASP A 46 6.10 -12.94 15.13
C ASP A 46 6.83 -14.18 14.61
N ASP A 47 6.39 -15.36 15.06
CA ASP A 47 6.94 -16.67 14.67
C ASP A 47 5.82 -17.70 14.48
N LEU A 48 6.09 -18.74 13.67
CA LEU A 48 5.18 -19.87 13.48
C LEU A 48 5.20 -20.77 14.72
N THR A 49 4.15 -20.67 15.53
CA THR A 49 3.96 -21.45 16.76
C THR A 49 2.66 -22.26 16.69
N PRO A 50 2.49 -23.32 17.50
CA PRO A 50 1.21 -24.05 17.54
C PRO A 50 0.00 -23.15 17.84
N GLN A 51 0.17 -22.12 18.68
CA GLN A 51 -0.88 -21.16 18.97
C GLN A 51 -1.23 -20.28 17.75
N ALA A 52 -0.23 -19.94 16.92
CA ALA A 52 -0.45 -19.22 15.67
C ALA A 52 -1.23 -20.09 14.67
N GLU A 53 -0.94 -21.39 14.60
CA GLU A 53 -1.68 -22.34 13.76
C GLU A 53 -3.14 -22.48 14.21
N GLU A 54 -3.40 -22.58 15.52
CA GLU A 54 -4.78 -22.60 16.05
C GLU A 54 -5.55 -21.32 15.72
N SER A 55 -4.91 -20.17 15.89
CA SER A 55 -5.49 -18.86 15.56
C SER A 55 -5.76 -18.74 14.06
N PHE A 56 -4.84 -19.25 13.23
CA PHE A 56 -5.00 -19.28 11.78
C PHE A 56 -6.13 -20.21 11.35
N GLU A 57 -6.33 -21.36 11.99
CA GLU A 57 -7.45 -22.23 11.65
C GLU A 57 -8.81 -21.63 12.03
N ALA A 58 -8.88 -20.90 13.15
CA ALA A 58 -10.08 -20.12 13.47
C ALA A 58 -10.37 -19.07 12.38
N LEU A 59 -9.33 -18.40 11.87
CA LEU A 59 -9.45 -17.46 10.76
C LEU A 59 -9.90 -18.15 9.47
N ARG A 60 -9.34 -19.31 9.11
CA ARG A 60 -9.73 -20.07 7.91
C ARG A 60 -11.21 -20.43 7.92
N LYS A 61 -11.71 -20.91 9.06
CA LYS A 61 -13.13 -21.19 9.25
C LYS A 61 -13.99 -19.94 9.08
N ALA A 62 -13.59 -18.82 9.67
CA ALA A 62 -14.29 -17.55 9.51
C ALA A 62 -14.31 -17.09 8.05
N CYS A 63 -13.16 -17.08 7.37
CA CYS A 63 -13.01 -16.69 5.97
C CYS A 63 -13.90 -17.49 5.02
N THR A 64 -14.16 -18.76 5.31
CA THR A 64 -15.08 -19.61 4.51
C THR A 64 -16.50 -19.04 4.50
N VAL A 65 -16.98 -18.46 5.61
CA VAL A 65 -18.32 -17.86 5.72
C VAL A 65 -18.43 -16.57 4.91
N TYR A 66 -17.35 -15.80 4.84
CA TYR A 66 -17.32 -14.48 4.18
C TYR A 66 -16.77 -14.53 2.74
N ASN A 67 -16.45 -15.71 2.22
CA ASN A 67 -15.81 -15.88 0.91
C ASN A 67 -14.47 -15.10 0.78
N TYR A 68 -13.68 -15.12 1.85
CA TYR A 68 -12.36 -14.51 1.91
C TYR A 68 -11.26 -15.57 1.84
N THR A 69 -10.07 -15.16 1.43
CA THR A 69 -8.85 -15.99 1.44
C THR A 69 -8.05 -15.67 2.71
N PRO A 70 -7.87 -16.64 3.60
CA PRO A 70 -7.02 -16.47 4.78
C PRO A 70 -5.54 -16.54 4.37
N GLN A 71 -4.71 -15.65 4.92
CA GLN A 71 -3.27 -15.67 4.76
C GLN A 71 -2.58 -15.63 6.13
N LEU A 72 -1.52 -16.41 6.28
CA LEU A 72 -0.64 -16.40 7.45
C LEU A 72 0.71 -15.89 6.99
N ARG A 73 1.20 -14.82 7.62
CA ARG A 73 2.51 -14.24 7.33
C ARG A 73 3.24 -13.99 8.65
N THR A 74 4.56 -14.10 8.61
CA THR A 74 5.42 -13.68 9.71
C THR A 74 5.82 -12.22 9.54
N LYS A 75 6.09 -11.52 10.65
CA LYS A 75 6.67 -10.17 10.58
C LYS A 75 8.00 -10.14 9.84
N ARG A 76 8.74 -11.26 9.86
CA ARG A 76 9.98 -11.43 9.10
C ARG A 76 9.71 -11.41 7.61
N GLU A 77 8.81 -12.25 7.11
CA GLU A 77 8.45 -12.29 5.67
C GLU A 77 8.00 -10.92 5.15
N ILE A 78 7.27 -10.14 5.96
CA ILE A 78 6.84 -8.78 5.60
C ILE A 78 8.03 -7.80 5.55
N ARG A 79 9.03 -7.98 6.42
CA ARG A 79 10.19 -7.08 6.57
C ARG A 79 11.41 -7.48 5.76
N ASP A 80 11.43 -8.68 5.19
CA ASP A 80 12.58 -9.23 4.47
C ASP A 80 12.91 -8.43 3.19
N ASN A 81 11.95 -7.69 2.63
CA ASN A 81 12.24 -6.69 1.60
C ASN A 81 12.72 -5.36 2.24
N LEU A 82 14.02 -5.29 2.53
CA LEU A 82 14.66 -4.12 3.12
C LEU A 82 14.49 -2.85 2.26
N ILE A 83 14.58 -2.97 0.93
CA ILE A 83 14.44 -1.83 0.00
C ILE A 83 13.03 -1.24 0.10
N LEU A 84 12.01 -2.11 0.05
CA LEU A 84 10.63 -1.69 0.24
C LEU A 84 10.42 -1.02 1.59
N LEU A 85 10.96 -1.60 2.67
CA LEU A 85 10.81 -1.06 4.01
C LEU A 85 11.44 0.33 4.14
N GLU A 86 12.66 0.52 3.65
CA GLU A 86 13.34 1.82 3.65
C GLU A 86 12.55 2.86 2.84
N ASN A 87 12.07 2.49 1.66
CA ASN A 87 11.25 3.36 0.83
C ASN A 87 9.94 3.75 1.51
N LEU A 88 9.24 2.80 2.13
CA LEU A 88 7.99 3.06 2.87
C LEU A 88 8.22 3.98 4.08
N ILE A 89 9.33 3.79 4.82
CA ILE A 89 9.71 4.66 5.94
C ILE A 89 9.99 6.07 5.41
N HIS A 90 10.78 6.19 4.36
CA HIS A 90 11.12 7.48 3.74
C HIS A 90 9.86 8.21 3.26
N MET A 91 8.98 7.51 2.55
CA MET A 91 7.69 8.04 2.09
C MET A 91 6.82 8.54 3.25
N ARG A 92 6.70 7.74 4.31
CA ARG A 92 5.92 8.11 5.50
C ARG A 92 6.49 9.38 6.14
N GLN A 93 7.79 9.45 6.35
CA GLN A 93 8.46 10.63 6.93
C GLN A 93 8.23 11.87 6.06
N GLN A 94 8.40 11.71 4.74
CA GLN A 94 8.24 12.78 3.76
C GLN A 94 6.81 13.36 3.79
N LEU A 95 5.79 12.50 3.82
CA LEU A 95 4.38 12.92 3.86
C LEU A 95 3.98 13.57 5.18
N ILE A 96 4.57 13.16 6.31
CA ILE A 96 4.33 13.77 7.62
C ILE A 96 4.97 15.16 7.71
N LEU A 97 6.22 15.29 7.27
CA LEU A 97 7.00 16.52 7.39
C LEU A 97 6.60 17.57 6.35
N HIS A 98 6.13 17.14 5.19
CA HIS A 98 5.83 18.01 4.05
C HIS A 98 4.43 17.72 3.52
N PRO A 99 3.38 18.22 4.20
CA PRO A 99 2.00 17.99 3.81
C PRO A 99 1.71 18.57 2.42
N VAL A 100 0.99 17.79 1.63
CA VAL A 100 0.71 18.09 0.22
C VAL A 100 -0.62 18.81 0.09
N LEU A 101 -0.63 19.93 -0.63
CA LEU A 101 -1.86 20.62 -1.00
C LEU A 101 -2.35 20.11 -2.37
N PRO A 102 -3.68 20.15 -2.65
CA PRO A 102 -4.25 19.65 -3.91
C PRO A 102 -3.61 20.25 -5.18
N GLN A 103 -3.17 21.51 -5.13
CA GLN A 103 -2.50 22.14 -6.27
C GLN A 103 -1.14 21.49 -6.60
N HIS A 104 -0.44 20.90 -5.61
CA HIS A 104 0.85 20.26 -5.85
C HIS A 104 0.67 18.96 -6.63
N THR A 105 -0.30 18.12 -6.23
CA THR A 105 -0.62 16.88 -6.95
C THR A 105 -1.17 17.18 -8.34
N LYS A 106 -1.98 18.24 -8.50
CA LYS A 106 -2.45 18.70 -9.81
C LYS A 106 -1.30 19.07 -10.74
N ALA A 107 -0.36 19.91 -10.28
CA ALA A 107 0.79 20.31 -11.10
C ALA A 107 1.67 19.13 -11.52
N VAL A 108 1.88 18.16 -10.61
CA VAL A 108 2.62 16.94 -10.94
C VAL A 108 1.86 16.08 -11.96
N LYS A 109 0.53 15.90 -11.82
CA LYS A 109 -0.29 15.19 -12.81
C LYS A 109 -0.17 15.83 -14.21
N GLU A 110 -0.38 17.14 -14.29
CA GLU A 110 -0.30 17.89 -15.55
C GLU A 110 1.06 17.72 -16.24
N PHE A 111 2.17 17.76 -15.49
CA PHE A 111 3.49 17.54 -16.06
C PHE A 111 3.61 16.22 -16.83
N PHE A 112 3.10 15.13 -16.26
CA PHE A 112 3.19 13.82 -16.89
C PHE A 112 2.21 13.65 -18.06
N GLU A 113 1.09 14.38 -18.07
CA GLU A 113 0.21 14.47 -19.24
C GLU A 113 0.93 15.15 -20.42
N TYR A 114 1.73 16.19 -20.17
CA TYR A 114 2.47 16.92 -21.21
C TYR A 114 3.81 16.29 -21.58
N ALA A 115 4.45 15.54 -20.68
CA ALA A 115 5.77 14.92 -20.87
C ALA A 115 5.78 13.42 -20.51
N PRO A 116 4.96 12.58 -21.15
CA PRO A 116 4.75 11.17 -20.77
C PRO A 116 5.99 10.26 -20.98
N ARG A 117 7.05 10.76 -21.63
CA ARG A 117 8.28 10.00 -21.95
C ARG A 117 9.55 10.67 -21.43
N ALA A 118 9.47 11.48 -20.38
CA ALA A 118 10.67 12.05 -19.77
C ALA A 118 11.63 10.93 -19.33
N VAL A 119 12.89 10.99 -19.77
CA VAL A 119 13.92 9.98 -19.43
C VAL A 119 14.23 9.97 -17.93
N SER A 120 14.11 11.13 -17.29
CA SER A 120 14.22 11.32 -15.84
C SER A 120 13.06 12.18 -15.34
N PRO A 121 11.88 11.60 -15.08
CA PRO A 121 10.67 12.36 -14.77
C PRO A 121 10.78 13.19 -13.50
N ARG A 122 11.41 12.64 -12.45
CA ARG A 122 11.63 13.34 -11.17
C ARG A 122 12.52 14.58 -11.33
N GLU A 123 13.67 14.44 -11.99
CA GLU A 123 14.59 15.57 -12.19
C GLU A 123 13.97 16.63 -13.10
N SER A 124 13.23 16.20 -14.12
CA SER A 124 12.53 17.09 -15.04
C SER A 124 11.42 17.87 -14.33
N LEU A 125 10.65 17.23 -13.44
CA LEU A 125 9.68 17.88 -12.55
C LEU A 125 10.35 18.91 -11.64
N GLN A 126 11.40 18.49 -10.94
CA GLN A 126 12.13 19.36 -10.03
C GLN A 126 12.70 20.58 -10.77
N TRP A 127 13.28 20.38 -11.95
CA TRP A 127 13.78 21.48 -12.77
C TRP A 127 12.69 22.43 -13.26
N THR A 128 11.55 21.88 -13.71
CA THR A 128 10.42 22.65 -14.25
C THR A 128 9.76 23.50 -13.17
N TYR A 129 9.57 22.93 -11.98
CA TYR A 129 8.84 23.57 -10.89
C TYR A 129 9.71 24.17 -9.78
N ARG A 130 11.06 24.14 -9.88
CA ARG A 130 11.98 24.66 -8.84
C ARG A 130 11.72 26.09 -8.36
N LYS A 131 11.10 26.93 -9.20
CA LYS A 131 10.75 28.32 -8.85
C LYS A 131 9.44 28.44 -8.06
N TYR A 132 8.59 27.42 -8.13
CA TYR A 132 7.25 27.41 -7.56
C TYR A 132 7.16 26.51 -6.33
N PHE A 133 7.86 25.37 -6.36
CA PHE A 133 7.82 24.37 -5.29
C PHE A 133 9.23 23.91 -4.90
N PRO A 134 9.50 23.74 -3.60
CA PRO A 134 10.67 23.01 -3.13
C PRO A 134 10.66 21.56 -3.64
N ALA A 135 11.85 20.98 -3.85
CA ALA A 135 12.00 19.59 -4.28
C ALA A 135 11.28 18.60 -3.33
N THR A 136 11.27 18.89 -2.03
CA THR A 136 10.56 18.08 -1.02
C THR A 136 9.05 18.05 -1.25
N VAL A 137 8.45 19.16 -1.68
CA VAL A 137 7.01 19.22 -1.97
C VAL A 137 6.67 18.41 -3.23
N ILE A 138 7.57 18.40 -4.21
CA ILE A 138 7.42 17.58 -5.43
C ILE A 138 7.49 16.09 -5.08
N ASP A 139 8.47 15.68 -4.27
CA ASP A 139 8.60 14.29 -3.83
C ASP A 139 7.37 13.86 -3.00
N SER A 140 6.87 14.71 -2.09
CA SER A 140 5.62 14.44 -1.37
C SER A 140 4.41 14.32 -2.30
N ALA A 141 4.31 15.17 -3.32
CA ALA A 141 3.23 15.10 -4.30
C ALA A 141 3.28 13.82 -5.14
N LEU A 142 4.48 13.36 -5.53
CA LEU A 142 4.69 12.06 -6.18
C LEU A 142 4.22 10.92 -5.26
N PHE A 143 4.57 10.95 -3.98
CA PHE A 143 4.12 9.94 -3.01
C PHE A 143 2.61 9.98 -2.78
N ALA A 144 2.01 11.16 -2.68
CA ALA A 144 0.55 11.30 -2.55
C ALA A 144 -0.19 10.71 -3.77
N LEU A 145 0.33 10.95 -4.98
CA LEU A 145 -0.18 10.34 -6.22
C LEU A 145 0.00 8.82 -6.24
N HIS A 146 1.10 8.33 -5.66
CA HIS A 146 1.34 6.90 -5.55
C HIS A 146 0.40 6.20 -4.57
N CYS A 147 0.23 6.77 -3.38
CA CYS A 147 -0.70 6.29 -2.37
C CYS A 147 -2.14 6.28 -2.89
N SER A 148 -2.55 7.32 -3.61
CA SER A 148 -3.88 7.42 -4.24
C SER A 148 -4.05 6.54 -5.49
N GLY A 149 -2.98 5.89 -5.96
CA GLY A 149 -3.05 4.95 -7.08
C GLY A 149 -3.16 5.60 -8.45
N HIS A 150 -2.83 6.88 -8.59
CA HIS A 150 -2.71 7.57 -9.89
C HIS A 150 -1.31 7.45 -10.50
N LEU A 151 -0.33 7.07 -9.68
CA LEU A 151 1.07 6.91 -10.07
C LEU A 151 1.61 5.60 -9.50
N SER A 152 2.24 4.78 -10.32
CA SER A 152 3.03 3.67 -9.86
C SER A 152 4.49 4.10 -9.76
N ILE A 153 5.11 3.82 -8.62
CA ILE A 153 6.53 4.02 -8.37
C ILE A 153 7.07 2.64 -8.02
N ASN A 154 8.15 2.21 -8.67
CA ASN A 154 8.82 0.97 -8.29
C ASN A 154 9.58 1.17 -6.97
N ILE A 155 8.90 0.87 -5.86
CA ILE A 155 9.44 0.98 -4.50
C ILE A 155 9.97 -0.35 -3.96
N GLU A 156 9.76 -1.45 -4.68
CA GLU A 156 10.14 -2.79 -4.22
C GLU A 156 11.54 -3.20 -4.68
N GLU A 157 11.98 -2.74 -5.85
CA GLU A 157 13.23 -3.20 -6.48
C GLU A 157 14.37 -2.19 -6.36
N VAL A 158 14.08 -0.89 -6.24
CA VAL A 158 15.08 0.17 -6.22
C VAL A 158 14.84 1.17 -5.08
N PRO A 159 15.89 1.64 -4.39
CA PRO A 159 15.76 2.77 -3.47
C PRO A 159 15.19 4.00 -4.17
N TYR A 160 14.29 4.71 -3.49
CA TYR A 160 13.66 5.90 -4.01
C TYR A 160 14.71 6.97 -4.33
N GLY A 161 14.68 7.51 -5.55
CA GLY A 161 15.66 8.48 -6.02
C GLY A 161 15.75 8.58 -7.54
N PRO A 162 16.93 8.92 -8.10
CA PRO A 162 17.10 9.13 -9.53
C PRO A 162 16.80 7.91 -10.41
N LYS A 163 16.92 6.70 -9.86
CA LYS A 163 16.65 5.44 -10.56
C LYS A 163 15.20 4.97 -10.45
N SER A 164 14.35 5.67 -9.71
CA SER A 164 12.95 5.32 -9.56
C SER A 164 12.23 5.47 -10.90
N THR A 165 11.47 4.44 -11.28
CA THR A 165 10.60 4.47 -12.43
C THR A 165 9.21 4.93 -12.01
N PHE A 166 8.58 5.73 -12.88
CA PHE A 166 7.28 6.36 -12.65
C PHE A 166 6.34 6.01 -13.79
N THR A 167 5.22 5.36 -13.49
CA THR A 167 4.23 4.95 -14.49
C THR A 167 2.85 5.44 -14.08
N PHE A 168 2.21 6.28 -14.90
CA PHE A 168 0.84 6.70 -14.63
C PHE A 168 -0.14 5.55 -14.88
N THR A 169 -1.02 5.33 -13.92
CA THR A 169 -2.15 4.43 -14.05
C THR A 169 -3.30 5.22 -14.65
N CYS A 170 -3.56 5.04 -15.96
CA CYS A 170 -4.76 5.59 -16.58
C CYS A 170 -5.99 4.99 -15.91
N THR A 171 -6.62 5.76 -15.02
CA THR A 171 -8.00 5.50 -14.62
C THR A 171 -8.88 5.97 -15.78
N ALA A 172 -9.37 5.02 -16.57
CA ALA A 172 -10.40 5.23 -17.60
C ALA A 172 -11.70 5.75 -16.97
#